data_AF-A0AAW2S294-F1
#
_entry.id   AF-A0AAW2S294-F1
#
_cell.length_a   1.000
_cell.length_b   1.000
_cell.length_c   1.000
_cell.angle_alpha   90.00
_cell.angle_beta   90.00
_cell.angle_gamma   90.00
#
_symmetry.space_group_name_H-M   'P 1'
#
loop_
_entity.id
_entity.type
_entity.pdbx_description
1 polymer ?
#
loop_
_entity_poly.entity_id
_entity_poly.type
_entity_poly.pdbx_seq_one_letter_code
_entity_poly.pdbx_strand_id
1 'polypeptide(L)'
;MVSAEKKKQEVSELQAGLDDADVLIRKMDLEARSLQPSLKATLLAKLREYKSDLNKLKREVKKLAMPNQPGHEELLESGMAGMHEASANQRDRLAMSTERLNQSTDRLRESRRAALETEELGVSILEDLHQQRETLLHSHKKACYTPHLLHL
;
A
#
# COMPACT_ATOMS: atom_id res chain seq x y z
N MET A 1 43.47 -2.36 15.44
CA MET A 1 42.49 -2.43 14.34
C MET A 1 41.28 -3.32 14.63
N VAL A 2 41.41 -4.42 15.39
CA VAL A 2 40.29 -5.34 15.76
C VAL A 2 39.12 -4.66 16.51
N SER A 3 39.38 -3.61 17.30
CA SER A 3 38.34 -2.93 18.09
C SER A 3 37.34 -2.12 17.26
N ALA A 4 37.73 -1.57 16.11
CA ALA A 4 36.84 -0.78 15.26
C ALA A 4 35.88 -1.67 14.47
N GLU A 5 36.36 -2.80 13.95
CA GLU A 5 35.53 -3.77 13.21
C GLU A 5 34.52 -4.44 14.15
N LYS A 6 34.92 -4.78 15.38
CA LYS A 6 34.02 -5.34 16.39
C LYS A 6 32.89 -4.36 16.74
N LYS A 7 33.20 -3.07 16.94
CA LYS A 7 32.18 -2.03 17.19
C LYS A 7 31.23 -1.85 16.01
N LYS A 8 31.74 -1.90 14.78
CA LYS A 8 30.93 -1.80 13.56
C LYS A 8 29.97 -2.98 13.44
N GLN A 9 30.44 -4.20 13.75
CA GLN A 9 29.63 -5.40 13.78
C GLN A 9 28.53 -5.30 14.86
N GLU A 10 28.87 -4.89 16.08
CA GLU A 10 27.90 -4.68 17.17
C GLU A 10 26.84 -3.62 16.81
N VAL A 11 27.23 -2.51 16.17
CA VAL A 11 26.28 -1.50 15.68
C VAL A 11 25.36 -2.08 14.60
N SER A 12 25.88 -2.91 13.70
CA SER A 12 25.06 -3.57 12.67
C SER A 12 24.04 -4.54 13.27
N GLU A 13 24.42 -5.29 14.30
CA GLU A 13 23.52 -6.20 15.03
C GLU A 13 22.43 -5.43 15.78
N LEU A 14 22.78 -4.31 16.42
CA LEU A 14 21.81 -3.41 17.04
C LEU A 14 20.84 -2.82 16.02
N GLN A 15 21.33 -2.44 14.84
CA GLN A 15 20.50 -1.92 13.75
C GLN A 15 19.47 -2.98 13.28
N ALA A 16 19.92 -4.23 13.09
CA ALA A 16 19.03 -5.33 12.70
C ALA A 16 17.96 -5.60 13.77
N GLY A 17 18.36 -5.65 15.05
CA GLY A 17 17.41 -5.82 16.15
C GLY A 17 16.39 -4.68 16.28
N LEU A 18 16.79 -3.44 15.96
CA LEU A 18 15.88 -2.30 15.91
C LEU A 18 14.86 -2.39 14.78
N ASP A 19 15.24 -2.94 13.63
CA ASP A 19 14.34 -3.17 12.50
C ASP A 19 13.35 -4.30 12.81
N ASP A 20 13.82 -5.39 13.43
CA ASP A 20 12.96 -6.48 13.90
C ASP A 20 11.94 -6.00 14.95
N ALA A 21 12.37 -5.16 15.89
CA ALA A 21 11.49 -4.56 16.88
C ALA A 21 10.44 -3.63 16.24
N ASP A 22 10.79 -2.88 15.18
CA ASP A 22 9.84 -2.07 14.41
C ASP A 22 8.76 -2.95 13.77
N VAL A 23 9.16 -4.07 13.15
CA VAL A 23 8.25 -5.06 12.56
C VAL A 23 7.31 -5.65 13.63
N LEU A 24 7.85 -6.01 14.80
CA LEU A 24 7.05 -6.59 15.88
C LEU A 24 6.01 -5.59 16.41
N ILE A 25 6.39 -4.33 16.62
CA ILE A 25 5.47 -3.26 17.03
C ILE A 25 4.35 -3.08 16.00
N ARG A 26 4.65 -3.15 14.70
CA ARG A 26 3.62 -3.07 13.65
C ARG A 26 2.64 -4.24 13.70
N LYS A 27 3.12 -5.47 13.92
CA LYS A 27 2.26 -6.66 14.10
C LYS A 27 1.35 -6.50 15.31
N MET A 28 1.90 -6.07 16.44
CA MET A 28 1.11 -5.80 17.65
C MET A 28 0.07 -4.70 17.44
N ASP A 29 0.37 -3.65 16.67
CA ASP A 29 -0.61 -2.59 16.33
C ASP A 29 -1.80 -3.14 15.53
N LEU A 30 -1.54 -4.05 14.58
CA LEU A 30 -2.58 -4.71 13.80
C LEU A 30 -3.44 -5.63 14.68
N GLU A 31 -2.82 -6.45 15.52
CA GLU A 31 -3.53 -7.35 16.44
C GLU A 31 -4.33 -6.57 17.49
N ALA A 32 -3.77 -5.51 18.06
CA ALA A 32 -4.48 -4.70 19.06
C ALA A 32 -5.75 -4.05 18.50
N ARG A 33 -5.81 -3.78 17.18
CA ARG A 33 -6.99 -3.18 16.54
C ARG A 33 -8.18 -4.13 16.44
N SER A 34 -7.96 -5.44 16.43
CA SER A 34 -9.01 -6.46 16.38
C SER A 34 -9.58 -6.85 17.76
N LEU A 35 -8.96 -6.36 18.85
CA LEU A 35 -9.41 -6.62 20.21
C LEU A 35 -10.60 -5.75 20.64
N GLN A 36 -11.26 -6.18 21.72
CA GLN A 36 -12.36 -5.45 22.34
C GLN A 36 -11.93 -4.06 22.85
N PRO A 37 -12.84 -3.06 22.88
CA PRO A 37 -12.49 -1.67 23.20
C PRO A 37 -11.77 -1.47 24.54
N SER A 38 -12.12 -2.23 25.57
CA SER A 38 -11.54 -2.14 26.92
C SER A 38 -10.05 -2.49 26.97
N LEU A 39 -9.62 -3.50 26.21
CA LEU A 39 -8.22 -3.94 26.12
C LEU A 39 -7.44 -3.13 25.09
N LYS A 40 -8.11 -2.76 23.98
CA LYS A 40 -7.51 -2.03 22.86
C LYS A 40 -6.90 -0.70 23.27
N ALA A 41 -7.60 0.11 24.09
CA ALA A 41 -7.11 1.43 24.48
C ALA A 41 -5.78 1.37 25.25
N THR A 42 -5.69 0.46 26.23
CA THR A 42 -4.50 0.26 27.05
C THR A 42 -3.32 -0.25 26.24
N LEU A 43 -3.55 -1.20 25.31
CA LEU A 43 -2.49 -1.75 24.47
C LEU A 43 -1.97 -0.75 23.44
N LEU A 44 -2.85 0.06 22.83
CA LEU A 44 -2.43 1.11 21.91
C LEU A 44 -1.62 2.21 22.62
N ALA A 45 -1.94 2.53 23.88
CA ALA A 45 -1.14 3.45 24.69
C ALA A 45 0.28 2.92 24.90
N LYS A 46 0.43 1.65 25.30
CA LYS A 46 1.75 1.00 25.43
C LYS A 46 2.51 0.93 24.11
N LEU A 47 1.82 0.68 22.99
CA LEU A 47 2.46 0.68 21.67
C LEU A 47 3.00 2.05 21.28
N ARG A 48 2.35 3.14 21.70
CA ARG A 48 2.87 4.50 21.49
C ARG A 48 4.14 4.75 22.30
N GLU A 49 4.19 4.27 23.53
CA GLU A 49 5.38 4.34 24.38
C GLU A 49 6.54 3.56 23.77
N TYR A 50 6.32 2.30 23.38
CA TYR A 50 7.35 1.48 22.72
C TYR A 50 7.85 2.09 21.41
N LYS A 51 6.97 2.70 20.60
CA LYS A 51 7.39 3.44 19.40
C LYS A 51 8.30 4.63 19.76
N SER A 52 7.98 5.35 20.83
CA SER A 52 8.81 6.47 21.32
C SER A 52 10.18 5.99 21.78
N ASP A 53 10.25 4.92 22.58
CA ASP A 53 11.50 4.42 23.12
C ASP A 53 12.38 3.78 22.03
N LEU A 54 11.78 3.07 21.08
CA LEU A 54 12.47 2.56 19.89
C LEU A 54 13.07 3.71 19.06
N ASN A 55 12.36 4.84 18.94
CA ASN A 55 12.90 6.03 18.27
C ASN A 55 14.06 6.68 19.04
N LYS A 56 14.05 6.66 20.38
CA LYS A 56 15.20 7.11 21.19
C LYS A 56 16.41 6.21 20.95
N LEU A 57 16.22 4.89 21.01
CA LEU A 57 17.28 3.92 20.81
C LEU A 57 17.87 3.99 19.40
N LYS A 58 17.05 4.17 18.36
CA LYS A 58 17.51 4.44 16.99
C LYS A 58 18.44 5.65 16.90
N ARG A 59 18.17 6.73 17.66
CA ARG A 59 19.03 7.93 17.70
C ARG A 59 20.34 7.65 18.43
N GLU A 60 20.31 6.90 19.52
CA GLU A 60 21.52 6.53 20.28
C GLU A 60 22.45 5.66 19.45
N VAL A 61 21.93 4.62 18.78
CA VAL A 61 22.72 3.76 17.87
C VAL A 61 23.32 4.57 16.73
N LYS A 62 22.57 5.53 16.15
CA LYS A 62 23.09 6.42 15.11
C LYS A 62 24.26 7.30 15.61
N LYS A 63 24.23 7.76 16.86
CA LYS A 63 25.34 8.51 17.48
C LYS A 63 26.58 7.62 17.66
N LEU A 64 26.38 6.36 18.08
CA LEU A 64 27.47 5.39 18.24
C LEU A 64 28.12 5.00 16.90
N ALA A 65 27.35 5.01 15.81
CA ALA A 65 27.84 4.74 14.47
C ALA A 65 28.74 5.85 13.90
N MET A 66 28.74 7.06 14.48
CA MET A 66 29.47 8.24 13.97
C MET A 66 30.37 8.87 15.06
N PRO A 67 31.54 8.28 15.41
CA PRO A 67 32.30 8.71 16.59
C PRO A 67 33.20 9.94 16.39
N ASN A 68 33.43 10.44 15.18
CA ASN A 68 34.48 11.43 14.89
C ASN A 68 34.02 12.53 13.94
N GLN A 69 33.55 13.68 14.45
CA GLN A 69 33.74 14.97 13.77
C GLN A 69 33.99 16.09 14.81
N PRO A 70 35.22 16.62 14.92
CA PRO A 70 35.51 17.84 15.65
C PRO A 70 35.12 19.02 14.76
N GLY A 71 33.88 19.48 14.88
CA GLY A 71 33.37 20.60 14.08
C GLY A 71 31.92 20.96 14.37
N HIS A 72 31.40 20.55 15.53
CA HIS A 72 29.97 20.61 15.84
C HIS A 72 29.42 22.04 16.04
N GLU A 73 30.26 23.08 15.97
CA GLU A 73 29.81 24.48 16.01
C GLU A 73 29.65 25.08 14.60
N GLU A 74 30.56 24.77 13.66
CA GLU A 74 30.50 25.26 12.26
C GLU A 74 29.54 24.42 11.39
N LEU A 75 29.30 23.16 11.78
CA LEU A 75 28.33 22.25 11.15
C LEU A 75 26.88 22.50 11.57
N LEU A 76 26.61 23.42 12.51
CA LEU A 76 25.24 23.86 12.75
C LEU A 76 24.73 24.72 11.57
N GLU A 77 25.62 25.51 10.95
CA GLU A 77 25.28 26.35 9.81
C GLU A 77 25.31 25.57 8.48
N SER A 78 26.34 24.73 8.27
CA SER A 78 26.39 23.82 7.10
C SER A 78 25.42 22.63 7.22
N GLY A 79 25.13 22.18 8.44
CA GLY A 79 24.12 21.17 8.73
C GLY A 79 22.70 21.67 8.50
N MET A 80 22.43 22.98 8.61
CA MET A 80 21.16 23.56 8.14
C MET A 80 21.03 23.50 6.63
N ALA A 81 22.10 23.76 5.87
CA ALA A 81 22.13 23.60 4.42
C ALA A 81 21.97 22.13 3.99
N GLY A 82 22.73 21.21 4.58
CA GLY A 82 22.64 19.77 4.31
C GLY A 82 21.34 19.12 4.82
N MET A 83 20.75 19.61 5.91
CA MET A 83 19.42 19.18 6.38
C MET A 83 18.31 19.76 5.50
N HIS A 84 18.48 20.97 4.96
CA HIS A 84 17.57 21.52 3.96
C HIS A 84 17.63 20.72 2.65
N GLU A 85 18.82 20.31 2.21
CA GLU A 85 19.04 19.50 1.01
C GLU A 85 18.53 18.05 1.19
N ALA A 86 18.79 17.44 2.35
CA ALA A 86 18.22 16.14 2.71
C ALA A 86 16.69 16.20 2.87
N SER A 87 16.16 17.31 3.41
CA SER A 87 14.72 17.55 3.52
C SER A 87 14.08 17.78 2.15
N ALA A 88 14.73 18.52 1.25
CA ALA A 88 14.30 18.71 -0.13
C ALA A 88 14.24 17.37 -0.86
N ASN A 89 15.30 16.55 -0.78
CA ASN A 89 15.33 15.23 -1.38
C ASN A 89 14.23 14.30 -0.81
N GLN A 90 13.94 14.39 0.50
CA GLN A 90 12.82 13.65 1.09
C GLN A 90 11.46 14.13 0.57
N ARG A 91 11.26 15.44 0.39
CA ARG A 91 10.05 16.01 -0.22
C ARG A 91 9.89 15.58 -1.67
N ASP A 92 10.97 15.58 -2.45
CA ASP A 92 10.95 15.14 -3.85
C ASP A 92 10.56 13.66 -3.95
N ARG A 93 11.13 12.80 -3.11
CA ARG A 93 10.75 11.38 -3.04
C ARG A 93 9.28 11.20 -2.65
N LEU A 94 8.79 11.98 -1.69
CA LEU A 94 7.39 11.96 -1.28
C LEU A 94 6.46 12.44 -2.41
N ALA A 95 6.83 13.52 -3.10
CA ALA A 95 6.10 14.04 -4.25
C ALA A 95 6.02 12.99 -5.37
N MET A 96 7.15 12.36 -5.73
CA MET A 96 7.18 11.27 -6.71
C MET A 96 6.32 10.08 -6.29
N SER A 97 6.33 9.71 -5.00
CA SER A 97 5.48 8.62 -4.51
C SER A 97 3.99 8.97 -4.55
N THR A 98 3.64 10.23 -4.27
CA THR A 98 2.27 10.73 -4.34
C THR A 98 1.77 10.78 -5.77
N GLU A 99 2.61 11.23 -6.70
CA GLU A 99 2.28 11.24 -8.13
C GLU A 99 2.05 9.81 -8.67
N ARG A 100 2.91 8.85 -8.32
CA ARG A 100 2.70 7.44 -8.67
C ARG A 100 1.40 6.88 -8.09
N LEU A 101 1.07 7.23 -6.85
CA LEU A 101 -0.19 6.81 -6.22
C LEU A 101 -1.41 7.44 -6.90
N ASN A 102 -1.35 8.71 -7.27
CA ASN A 102 -2.41 9.40 -8.01
C ASN A 102 -2.61 8.74 -9.39
N GLN A 103 -1.52 8.51 -10.15
CA GLN A 103 -1.58 7.81 -11.42
C GLN A 103 -2.17 6.40 -11.29
N SER A 104 -1.78 5.64 -10.25
CA SER A 104 -2.35 4.33 -9.99
C SER A 104 -3.84 4.40 -9.64
N THR A 105 -4.26 5.43 -8.88
CA THR A 105 -5.65 5.65 -8.50
C THR A 105 -6.51 5.98 -9.72
N ASP A 106 -6.01 6.82 -10.62
CA ASP A 106 -6.71 7.18 -11.86
C ASP A 106 -6.83 5.97 -12.79
N ARG A 107 -5.77 5.18 -12.95
CA ARG A 107 -5.83 3.89 -13.69
C ARG A 107 -6.85 2.92 -13.10
N LEU A 108 -6.94 2.82 -11.77
CA LEU A 108 -7.94 1.96 -11.11
C LEU A 108 -9.37 2.48 -11.35
N ARG A 109 -9.58 3.79 -11.34
CA ARG A 109 -10.88 4.41 -11.66
C ARG A 109 -11.28 4.16 -13.11
N GLU A 110 -10.35 4.31 -14.05
CA GLU A 110 -10.56 4.02 -15.46
C GLU A 110 -10.86 2.53 -15.69
N SER A 111 -10.08 1.63 -15.09
CA SER A 111 -10.33 0.18 -15.16
C SER A 111 -11.70 -0.20 -14.60
N ARG A 112 -12.11 0.40 -13.48
CA ARG A 112 -13.45 0.19 -12.91
C ARG A 112 -14.55 0.69 -13.84
N ARG A 113 -14.36 1.87 -14.45
CA ARG A 113 -15.32 2.41 -15.42
C ARG A 113 -15.46 1.47 -16.62
N ALA A 114 -14.34 1.08 -17.24
CA ALA A 114 -14.34 0.17 -18.37
C ALA A 114 -15.01 -1.17 -18.02
N ALA A 115 -14.75 -1.72 -16.82
CA ALA A 115 -15.40 -2.94 -16.36
C ALA A 115 -16.93 -2.81 -16.27
N LEU A 116 -17.44 -1.70 -15.74
CA LEU A 116 -18.88 -1.43 -15.67
C LEU A 116 -19.49 -1.24 -17.08
N GLU A 117 -18.82 -0.51 -17.96
CA GLU A 117 -19.24 -0.35 -19.36
C GLU A 117 -19.30 -1.71 -20.08
N THR A 118 -18.34 -2.61 -19.80
CA THR A 118 -18.37 -3.98 -20.37
C THR A 118 -19.46 -4.86 -19.77
N GLU A 119 -19.84 -4.65 -18.51
CA GLU A 119 -20.99 -5.34 -17.89
C GLU A 119 -22.30 -4.91 -18.55
N GLU A 120 -22.50 -3.61 -18.73
CA GLU A 120 -23.69 -3.06 -19.40
C GLU A 120 -23.81 -3.56 -20.85
N LEU A 121 -22.70 -3.55 -21.60
CA LEU A 121 -22.67 -4.11 -22.95
C LEU A 121 -22.96 -5.62 -22.96
N GLY A 122 -22.46 -6.35 -21.96
CA GLY A 122 -22.75 -7.77 -21.76
C GLY A 122 -24.24 -8.05 -21.52
N VAL A 123 -24.93 -7.21 -20.74
CA VAL A 123 -26.38 -7.30 -20.52
C VAL A 123 -27.13 -7.12 -21.85
N SER A 124 -26.79 -6.09 -22.63
CA SER A 124 -27.42 -5.85 -23.94
C SER A 124 -27.24 -7.03 -24.90
N ILE A 125 -26.05 -7.65 -24.94
CA ILE A 125 -25.79 -8.82 -25.78
C ILE A 125 -26.67 -10.02 -25.34
N LEU A 126 -26.81 -10.24 -24.03
CA LEU A 126 -27.65 -11.33 -23.52
C LEU A 126 -29.13 -11.11 -23.84
N GLU A 127 -29.62 -9.87 -23.76
CA GLU A 127 -30.98 -9.51 -24.17
C GLU A 127 -31.21 -9.74 -25.67
N ASP A 128 -30.25 -9.34 -26.52
CA ASP A 128 -30.31 -9.57 -27.96
C ASP A 128 -30.33 -11.07 -28.30
N LEU A 129 -29.46 -11.86 -27.67
CA LEU A 129 -29.44 -13.32 -27.85
C LEU A 129 -30.76 -13.97 -27.41
N HIS A 130 -31.36 -13.48 -26.32
CA HIS A 130 -32.67 -13.95 -25.87
C HIS A 130 -33.76 -13.63 -26.90
N GLN A 131 -33.79 -12.39 -27.42
CA GLN A 131 -34.75 -11.97 -28.44
C GLN A 131 -34.57 -12.75 -29.76
N GLN A 132 -33.33 -13.03 -30.16
CA GLN A 132 -33.01 -13.85 -31.33
C GLN A 132 -33.50 -15.29 -31.14
N ARG A 133 -33.30 -15.87 -29.95
CA ARG A 133 -33.81 -17.21 -29.62
C ARG A 133 -35.34 -17.26 -29.72
N GLU A 134 -36.04 -16.29 -29.15
CA GLU A 134 -37.50 -16.23 -29.23
C GLU A 134 -37.98 -16.09 -30.68
N THR A 135 -37.32 -15.26 -31.48
CA THR A 135 -37.62 -15.11 -32.91
C THR A 135 -37.45 -16.43 -33.67
N LEU A 136 -36.37 -17.17 -33.41
CA LEU A 136 -36.11 -18.47 -34.03
C LEU A 136 -37.17 -19.51 -33.61
N LEU A 137 -37.55 -19.54 -32.33
CA LEU A 137 -38.61 -20.42 -31.82
C LEU A 137 -39.98 -20.09 -32.44
N HIS A 138 -40.31 -18.81 -32.59
CA HIS A 138 -41.53 -18.39 -33.26
C HIS A 138 -41.55 -18.78 -34.75
N SER A 139 -40.44 -18.58 -35.45
CA SER A 139 -40.29 -19.01 -36.85
C SER A 139 -40.40 -20.53 -37.00
N HIS A 140 -39.77 -21.30 -36.10
CA HIS A 140 -39.88 -22.76 -36.08
C HIS A 140 -41.31 -23.24 -35.82
N LYS A 141 -42.01 -22.65 -34.84
CA LYS A 141 -43.44 -22.93 -34.59
C LYS A 141 -44.27 -22.63 -35.83
N LYS A 142 -44.11 -21.45 -36.45
CA LYS A 142 -44.83 -21.08 -37.68
C LYS A 142 -44.59 -22.10 -38.80
N ALA A 143 -43.33 -22.45 -39.06
CA ALA A 143 -42.96 -23.44 -40.08
C ALA A 143 -43.55 -24.85 -39.82
N CYS A 144 -43.67 -25.24 -38.54
CA CYS A 144 -44.25 -26.52 -38.13
C CYS A 144 -45.79 -26.54 -38.22
N TYR A 145 -46.46 -25.39 -38.11
CA TYR A 145 -47.92 -25.27 -38.29
C TYR A 145 -48.35 -25.03 -39.75
N THR A 146 -47.46 -24.51 -40.61
CA THR A 146 -47.74 -24.32 -42.05
C THR A 146 -47.90 -25.56 -42.94
N PRO A 147 -47.55 -26.83 -42.58
CA PRO A 147 -47.86 -27.98 -43.43
C PRO A 147 -49.34 -28.36 -43.44
N HIS A 148 -50.17 -27.82 -42.51
CA HIS A 148 -51.59 -28.18 -42.42
C HIS A 148 -52.52 -27.28 -43.23
N LEU A 149 -52.02 -26.20 -43.82
CA LEU A 149 -52.81 -25.22 -44.60
C LEU A 149 -52.49 -25.22 -46.11
N LEU A 150 -51.67 -26.17 -46.59
CA LEU A 150 -51.29 -26.33 -48.00
C LEU A 150 -51.88 -27.59 -48.66
N HIS A 151 -52.97 -28.15 -48.11
CA HIS A 151 -53.64 -29.36 -48.61
C HIS A 151 -55.13 -29.18 -48.95
N LEU A 152 -55.57 -27.95 -49.25
CA LEU A 152 -56.86 -27.64 -49.89
C LEU A 152 -56.60 -26.93 -51.21
#